data_AF-A0A7V1TTG5-F1
#
_entry.id   AF-A0A7V1TTG5-F1
#
_cell.length_a   1.000
_cell.length_b   1.000
_cell.length_c   1.000
_cell.angle_alpha   90.00
_cell.angle_beta   90.00
_cell.angle_gamma   90.00
#
_symmetry.space_group_name_H-M   'P 1'
#
loop_
_entity.id
_entity.type
_entity.pdbx_description
1 polymer ?
#
loop_
_entity_poly.entity_id
_entity_poly.type
_entity_poly.pdbx_seq_one_letter_code
_entity_poly.pdbx_strand_id
1 'polypeptide(L)'
;MKHSLFIPFLALLLISGCGPSREVSRIAADEQTDLSGRWNDTDSRLVAEQMVSSLTSRPWLTDYVAANNKKPTIIVGTIRNLSSEHIQTDIFVKDIERELVNSGKVTFVASKQEREEVREERLDQQVQATEESAKKLAAELGADFMLKGSIKDQVDRVDGIETKFYQVDMELINVETNEKAWIDTKKIKKVVKRSGSSW
;
A
#
# COMPACT_ATOMS: atom_id res chain seq x y z
N MET A 1 5.72 51.37 69.78
CA MET A 1 4.53 51.41 68.89
C MET A 1 4.95 51.93 67.52
N LYS A 2 5.18 51.04 66.56
CA LYS A 2 5.35 51.37 65.14
C LYS A 2 4.70 50.23 64.36
N HIS A 3 3.52 50.46 63.81
CA HIS A 3 2.81 49.48 62.99
C HIS A 3 3.50 49.40 61.62
N SER A 4 4.12 48.26 61.33
CA SER A 4 4.67 47.96 60.01
C SER A 4 3.53 47.48 59.12
N LEU A 5 3.21 48.27 58.09
CA LEU A 5 2.34 47.88 56.98
C LEU A 5 3.06 46.75 56.20
N PHE A 6 2.56 45.52 56.29
CA PHE A 6 3.02 44.39 55.46
C PHE A 6 1.96 44.11 54.40
N ILE A 7 2.22 44.55 53.17
CA ILE A 7 1.58 44.02 51.96
C ILE A 7 2.70 43.48 51.08
N PRO A 8 2.71 42.17 50.78
CA PRO A 8 3.19 41.67 49.49
C PRO A 8 2.02 40.93 48.83
N PHE A 9 1.32 41.57 47.89
CA PHE A 9 1.55 41.43 46.45
C PHE A 9 1.53 39.96 46.01
N LEU A 10 0.31 39.43 45.87
CA LEU A 10 0.01 38.17 45.18
C LEU A 10 0.37 38.34 43.69
N ALA A 11 1.57 37.89 43.30
CA ALA A 11 1.96 37.81 41.91
C ALA A 11 1.23 36.63 41.24
N LEU A 12 0.17 36.95 40.50
CA LEU A 12 -0.55 36.02 39.64
C LEU A 12 0.32 35.70 38.41
N LEU A 13 1.01 34.56 38.44
CA LEU A 13 1.72 34.00 37.30
C LEU A 13 0.68 33.48 36.28
N LEU A 14 0.34 34.33 35.31
CA LEU A 14 -0.39 33.93 34.10
C LEU A 14 0.55 33.09 33.23
N ILE A 15 0.52 31.78 33.42
CA ILE A 15 1.14 30.83 32.50
C ILE A 15 0.22 30.75 31.27
N SER A 16 0.36 31.71 30.36
CA SER A 16 -0.20 31.61 29.01
C SER A 16 0.64 30.62 28.21
N GLY A 17 0.34 29.33 28.40
CA GLY A 17 0.86 28.24 27.58
C GLY A 17 0.26 28.34 26.17
N CYS A 18 0.96 28.98 25.25
CA CYS A 18 0.73 28.76 23.82
C CYS A 18 1.19 27.33 23.51
N GLY A 19 0.24 26.40 23.40
CA GLY A 19 0.53 25.07 22.85
C GLY A 19 1.06 25.21 21.42
N PRO A 20 1.90 24.29 20.94
CA PRO A 20 2.41 24.34 19.57
C PRO A 20 1.21 24.37 18.60
N SER A 21 1.06 25.45 17.84
CA SER A 21 0.06 25.55 16.79
C SER A 21 0.41 24.51 15.72
N ARG A 22 -0.36 23.42 15.68
CA ARG A 22 -0.22 22.42 14.63
C ARG A 22 -0.85 23.01 13.36
N GLU A 23 -0.02 23.61 12.52
CA GLU A 23 -0.44 24.08 11.21
C GLU A 23 -0.63 22.87 10.28
N VAL A 24 -1.85 22.70 9.75
CA VAL A 24 -2.19 21.65 8.79
C VAL A 24 -2.37 22.32 7.44
N SER A 25 -1.36 22.21 6.58
CA SER A 25 -1.45 22.62 5.17
C SER A 25 -1.79 21.43 4.29
N ARG A 26 -2.62 21.65 3.27
CA ARG A 26 -2.89 20.64 2.23
C ARG A 26 -1.82 20.78 1.16
N ILE A 27 -1.09 19.71 0.91
CA ILE A 27 -0.13 19.58 -0.19
C ILE A 27 -0.68 18.62 -1.24
N ALA A 28 -0.06 18.62 -2.42
CA ALA A 28 -0.45 17.71 -3.49
C ALA A 28 -0.13 16.25 -3.09
N ALA A 29 -0.97 15.30 -3.50
CA ALA A 29 -0.83 13.89 -3.09
C ALA A 29 0.38 13.18 -3.72
N ASP A 30 0.96 13.75 -4.78
CA ASP A 30 2.17 13.31 -5.46
C ASP A 30 3.45 13.97 -4.93
N GLU A 31 3.33 14.95 -4.04
CA GLU A 31 4.46 15.61 -3.41
C GLU A 31 5.14 14.67 -2.40
N GLN A 32 6.40 14.36 -2.64
CA GLN A 32 7.16 13.45 -1.78
C GLN A 32 7.36 14.08 -0.39
N THR A 33 6.71 13.50 0.62
CA THR A 33 6.93 13.85 2.01
C THR A 33 7.54 12.68 2.79
N ASP A 34 8.78 12.84 3.23
CA ASP A 34 9.43 11.87 4.11
C ASP A 34 9.67 12.49 5.49
N LEU A 35 8.63 12.44 6.32
CA LEU A 35 8.63 13.04 7.66
C LEU A 35 9.29 12.15 8.72
N SER A 36 9.24 10.82 8.55
CA SER A 36 9.60 9.87 9.61
C SER A 36 10.50 8.72 9.17
N GLY A 37 10.86 8.66 7.87
CA GLY A 37 11.56 7.54 7.26
C GLY A 37 10.72 6.26 7.17
N ARG A 38 9.47 6.27 7.64
CA ARG A 38 8.55 5.13 7.55
C ARG A 38 8.14 4.87 6.10
N TRP A 39 7.58 3.70 5.87
CA TRP A 39 6.88 3.39 4.62
C TRP A 39 5.77 4.42 4.38
N ASN A 40 5.73 5.01 3.19
CA ASN A 40 4.73 6.00 2.79
C ASN A 40 4.10 5.67 1.43
N ASP A 41 3.17 6.52 1.00
CA ASP A 41 2.47 6.46 -0.29
C ASP A 41 3.45 6.49 -1.48
N THR A 42 4.51 7.30 -1.39
CA THR A 42 5.51 7.42 -2.45
C THR A 42 6.29 6.10 -2.61
N ASP A 43 6.70 5.48 -1.51
CA ASP A 43 7.34 4.16 -1.54
C ASP A 43 6.41 3.11 -2.15
N SER A 44 5.14 3.10 -1.74
CA SER A 44 4.11 2.18 -2.24
C SER A 44 3.97 2.26 -3.75
N ARG A 45 3.75 3.47 -4.26
CA ARG A 45 3.61 3.72 -5.70
C ARG A 45 4.86 3.32 -6.48
N LEU A 46 6.05 3.73 -6.02
CA LEU A 46 7.31 3.43 -6.72
C LEU A 46 7.61 1.94 -6.76
N VAL A 47 7.31 1.20 -5.67
CA VAL A 47 7.45 -0.26 -5.69
C VAL A 47 6.43 -0.88 -6.64
N ALA A 48 5.19 -0.42 -6.63
CA ALA A 48 4.14 -0.98 -7.48
C ALA A 48 4.46 -0.82 -8.98
N GLU A 49 4.82 0.40 -9.41
CA GLU A 49 5.23 0.71 -10.79
C GLU A 49 6.37 -0.22 -11.25
N GLN A 50 7.39 -0.41 -10.40
CA GLN A 50 8.55 -1.24 -10.75
C GLN A 50 8.22 -2.73 -10.77
N MET A 51 7.44 -3.22 -9.82
CA MET A 51 7.03 -4.62 -9.76
C MET A 51 6.17 -4.99 -10.95
N VAL A 52 5.20 -4.14 -11.32
CA VAL A 52 4.35 -4.38 -12.50
C VAL A 52 5.14 -4.26 -13.80
N SER A 53 6.06 -3.29 -13.90
CA SER A 53 6.96 -3.17 -15.04
C SER A 53 7.83 -4.42 -15.21
N SER A 54 8.42 -4.94 -14.12
CA SER A 54 9.19 -6.19 -14.14
C SER A 54 8.29 -7.38 -14.50
N LEU A 55 7.13 -7.53 -13.87
CA LEU A 55 6.21 -8.62 -14.15
C LEU A 55 5.82 -8.67 -15.64
N THR A 56 5.49 -7.52 -16.22
CA THR A 56 4.95 -7.43 -17.60
C THR A 56 6.01 -7.32 -18.69
N SER A 57 7.31 -7.37 -18.35
CA SER A 57 8.43 -7.34 -19.29
C SER A 57 9.14 -8.69 -19.44
N ARG A 58 8.70 -9.72 -18.71
CA ARG A 58 9.38 -11.01 -18.62
C ARG A 58 8.80 -12.04 -19.60
N PRO A 59 9.59 -13.07 -19.99
CA PRO A 59 9.18 -14.04 -21.02
C PRO A 59 7.88 -14.80 -20.74
N TRP A 60 7.56 -15.06 -19.47
CA TRP A 60 6.34 -15.81 -19.10
C TRP A 60 5.07 -15.23 -19.76
N LEU A 61 4.99 -13.90 -19.90
CA LEU A 61 3.85 -13.21 -20.49
C LEU A 61 3.77 -13.47 -21.99
N THR A 62 4.90 -13.33 -22.69
CA THR A 62 4.97 -13.59 -24.14
C THR A 62 4.72 -15.06 -24.46
N ASP A 63 5.28 -15.96 -23.65
CA ASP A 63 5.12 -17.41 -23.81
C ASP A 63 3.66 -17.83 -23.58
N TYR A 64 3.02 -17.28 -22.54
CA TYR A 64 1.61 -17.53 -22.27
C TYR A 64 0.71 -17.04 -23.42
N VAL A 65 0.93 -15.82 -23.89
CA VAL A 65 0.14 -15.24 -24.99
C VAL A 65 0.33 -16.05 -26.28
N ALA A 66 1.56 -16.47 -26.59
CA ALA A 66 1.84 -17.30 -27.77
C ALA A 66 1.17 -18.68 -27.68
N ALA A 67 1.16 -19.29 -26.50
CA ALA A 67 0.56 -20.62 -26.29
C ALA A 67 -0.98 -20.59 -26.25
N ASN A 68 -1.59 -19.52 -25.74
CA ASN A 68 -3.04 -19.48 -25.46
C ASN A 68 -3.82 -18.51 -26.35
N ASN A 69 -3.14 -17.68 -27.14
CA ASN A 69 -3.73 -16.64 -28.00
C ASN A 69 -4.69 -15.68 -27.26
N LYS A 70 -4.44 -15.46 -25.95
CA LYS A 70 -5.20 -14.53 -25.09
C LYS A 70 -4.28 -13.93 -24.03
N LYS A 71 -4.68 -12.77 -23.47
CA LYS A 71 -4.01 -12.18 -22.30
C LYS A 71 -4.19 -13.09 -21.08
N PRO A 72 -3.18 -13.25 -20.22
CA PRO A 72 -3.34 -13.99 -18.98
C PRO A 72 -4.28 -13.23 -18.03
N THR A 73 -5.10 -13.98 -17.32
CA THR A 73 -5.97 -13.46 -16.25
C THR A 73 -5.25 -13.57 -14.92
N ILE A 74 -5.03 -12.44 -14.25
CA ILE A 74 -4.32 -12.37 -12.97
C ILE A 74 -5.29 -11.92 -11.87
N ILE A 75 -5.22 -12.58 -10.72
CA ILE A 75 -5.81 -12.11 -9.46
C ILE A 75 -4.71 -11.68 -8.48
N VAL A 76 -4.91 -10.57 -7.78
CA VAL A 76 -4.04 -10.19 -6.66
C VAL A 76 -4.51 -10.94 -5.42
N GLY A 77 -3.65 -11.81 -4.91
CA GLY A 77 -3.82 -12.50 -3.66
C GLY A 77 -3.30 -11.67 -2.48
N THR A 78 -3.17 -12.31 -1.33
CA THR A 78 -2.73 -11.64 -0.10
C THR A 78 -1.29 -11.14 -0.21
N ILE A 79 -1.09 -9.87 0.12
CA ILE A 79 0.23 -9.29 0.41
C ILE A 79 0.40 -9.26 1.92
N ARG A 80 1.37 -10.02 2.44
CA ARG A 80 1.58 -10.15 3.89
C ARG A 80 2.46 -9.02 4.40
N ASN A 81 2.00 -8.30 5.41
CA ASN A 81 2.89 -7.47 6.21
C ASN A 81 3.66 -8.35 7.20
N LEU A 82 4.96 -8.47 6.99
CA LEU A 82 5.93 -9.15 7.87
C LEU A 82 6.92 -8.15 8.48
N SER A 83 6.66 -6.85 8.33
CA SER A 83 7.46 -5.79 8.93
C SER A 83 7.09 -5.56 10.40
N SER A 84 7.97 -4.89 11.12
CA SER A 84 7.74 -4.41 12.48
C SER A 84 6.77 -3.22 12.53
N GLU A 85 6.43 -2.64 11.38
CA GLU A 85 5.56 -1.49 11.24
C GLU A 85 4.15 -1.89 10.80
N HIS A 86 3.13 -1.12 11.24
CA HIS A 86 1.79 -1.25 10.67
C HIS A 86 1.75 -0.57 9.29
N ILE A 87 1.96 -1.36 8.24
CA ILE A 87 1.86 -0.94 6.84
C ILE A 87 0.44 -1.25 6.35
N GLN A 88 -0.22 -0.25 5.77
CA GLN A 88 -1.51 -0.42 5.11
C GLN A 88 -1.29 -1.12 3.77
N THR A 89 -1.29 -2.45 3.78
CA THR A 89 -1.07 -3.26 2.58
C THR A 89 -2.12 -3.04 1.50
N ASP A 90 -3.33 -2.61 1.88
CA ASP A 90 -4.42 -2.35 0.95
C ASP A 90 -4.11 -1.19 0.00
N ILE A 91 -3.38 -0.17 0.46
CA ILE A 91 -2.90 0.91 -0.41
C ILE A 91 -1.96 0.34 -1.47
N PHE A 92 -1.00 -0.49 -1.06
CA PHE A 92 -0.06 -1.13 -1.97
C PHE A 92 -0.72 -2.10 -2.94
N VAL A 93 -1.71 -2.88 -2.48
CA VAL A 93 -2.54 -3.72 -3.35
C VAL A 93 -3.23 -2.84 -4.41
N LYS A 94 -3.89 -1.75 -4.01
CA LYS A 94 -4.58 -0.85 -4.95
C LYS A 94 -3.64 -0.18 -5.93
N ASP A 95 -2.41 0.14 -5.53
CA ASP A 95 -1.39 0.64 -6.45
C ASP A 95 -0.99 -0.41 -7.49
N ILE A 96 -0.75 -1.66 -7.08
CA ILE A 96 -0.47 -2.78 -8.00
C ILE A 96 -1.65 -3.00 -8.97
N GLU A 97 -2.88 -3.01 -8.47
CA GLU A 97 -4.08 -3.18 -9.29
C GLU A 97 -4.19 -2.09 -10.36
N ARG A 98 -3.98 -0.83 -9.96
CA ARG A 98 -3.99 0.32 -10.88
C ARG A 98 -2.93 0.18 -11.97
N GLU A 99 -1.70 -0.15 -11.59
CA GLU A 99 -0.60 -0.30 -12.54
C GLU A 99 -0.82 -1.48 -13.50
N LEU A 100 -1.37 -2.60 -13.02
CA LEU A 100 -1.72 -3.75 -13.87
C LEU A 100 -2.80 -3.38 -14.90
N VAL A 101 -3.86 -2.69 -14.46
CA VAL A 101 -4.93 -2.22 -15.36
C VAL A 101 -4.38 -1.24 -16.39
N ASN A 102 -3.56 -0.27 -15.96
CA ASN A 102 -2.93 0.72 -16.84
C ASN A 102 -1.98 0.09 -17.87
N SER A 103 -1.33 -1.02 -17.51
CA SER A 103 -0.42 -1.72 -18.44
C SER A 103 -1.14 -2.23 -19.69
N GLY A 104 -2.43 -2.56 -19.59
CA GLY A 104 -3.23 -3.14 -20.67
C GLY A 104 -2.75 -4.51 -21.17
N LYS A 105 -1.71 -5.10 -20.57
CA LYS A 105 -1.06 -6.35 -21.03
C LYS A 105 -1.69 -7.62 -20.46
N VAL A 106 -2.42 -7.49 -19.35
CA VAL A 106 -3.04 -8.60 -18.63
C VAL A 106 -4.52 -8.30 -18.42
N THR A 107 -5.32 -9.34 -18.23
CA THR A 107 -6.69 -9.20 -17.73
C THR A 107 -6.63 -9.28 -16.22
N PHE A 108 -7.16 -8.28 -15.52
CA PHE A 108 -7.19 -8.28 -14.07
C PHE A 108 -8.60 -8.62 -13.58
N VAL A 109 -8.70 -9.50 -12.58
CA VAL A 109 -9.98 -9.85 -11.95
C VAL A 109 -10.01 -9.42 -10.50
N ALA A 110 -11.22 -9.12 -10.03
CA ALA A 110 -11.52 -8.71 -8.68
C ALA A 110 -10.89 -9.65 -7.63
N SER A 111 -10.43 -9.05 -6.54
CA SER A 111 -9.91 -9.74 -5.35
C SER A 111 -10.99 -10.66 -4.75
N LYS A 112 -10.60 -11.48 -3.76
CA LYS A 112 -11.55 -12.39 -3.11
C LYS A 112 -12.74 -11.61 -2.51
N GLN A 113 -12.45 -10.51 -1.82
CA GLN A 113 -13.42 -9.68 -1.12
C GLN A 113 -14.38 -8.99 -2.10
N GLU A 114 -13.84 -8.35 -3.15
CA GLU A 114 -14.66 -7.68 -4.17
C GLU A 114 -15.56 -8.66 -4.92
N ARG A 115 -15.11 -9.91 -5.13
CA ARG A 115 -15.96 -10.94 -5.74
C ARG A 115 -17.15 -11.34 -4.86
N GLU A 116 -17.03 -11.29 -3.55
CA GLU A 116 -18.14 -11.57 -2.65
C GLU A 116 -19.23 -10.51 -2.83
N GLU A 117 -18.87 -9.22 -2.82
CA GLU A 117 -19.79 -8.11 -3.08
C GLU A 117 -20.45 -8.20 -4.47
N VAL A 118 -19.66 -8.48 -5.52
CA VAL A 118 -20.18 -8.61 -6.88
C VAL A 118 -21.11 -9.82 -7.05
N ARG A 119 -20.90 -10.90 -6.30
CA ARG A 119 -21.82 -12.06 -6.32
C ARG A 119 -23.14 -11.72 -5.64
N GLU A 120 -23.12 -11.00 -4.53
CA GLU A 120 -24.32 -10.54 -3.83
C GLU A 120 -25.15 -9.64 -4.75
N GLU A 121 -24.53 -8.65 -5.38
CA GLU A 121 -25.18 -7.78 -6.38
C GLU A 121 -25.77 -8.59 -7.54
N ARG A 122 -25.03 -9.59 -8.06
CA ARG A 122 -25.53 -10.43 -9.16
C ARG A 122 -26.74 -11.27 -8.75
N LEU A 123 -26.82 -11.70 -7.49
CA LEU A 123 -27.97 -12.40 -6.94
C LEU A 123 -29.18 -11.47 -6.83
N ASP A 124 -29.00 -10.24 -6.37
CA ASP A 124 -30.07 -9.23 -6.32
C ASP A 124 -30.63 -8.93 -7.73
N GLN A 125 -29.74 -8.79 -8.71
CA GLN A 125 -30.13 -8.60 -10.12
C GLN A 125 -30.98 -9.75 -10.68
N GLN A 126 -30.89 -10.98 -10.16
CA GLN A 126 -31.78 -12.07 -10.63
C GLN A 126 -33.25 -11.79 -10.30
N VAL A 127 -33.51 -10.97 -9.29
CA VAL A 127 -34.86 -10.62 -8.84
C VAL A 127 -35.30 -9.28 -9.42
N GLN A 128 -34.39 -8.31 -9.50
CA GLN A 128 -34.73 -6.91 -9.83
C GLN A 128 -34.49 -6.52 -11.29
N ALA A 129 -33.55 -7.16 -11.98
CA ALA A 129 -33.20 -6.79 -13.35
C ALA A 129 -34.09 -7.51 -14.38
N THR A 130 -34.20 -6.94 -15.58
CA THR A 130 -34.86 -7.65 -16.69
C THR A 130 -34.06 -8.88 -17.10
N GLU A 131 -34.74 -9.90 -17.64
CA GLU A 131 -34.10 -11.14 -18.08
C GLU A 131 -32.97 -10.92 -19.09
N GLU A 132 -33.13 -9.96 -20.02
CA GLU A 132 -32.11 -9.62 -21.00
C GLU A 132 -30.88 -8.95 -20.37
N SER A 133 -31.07 -8.14 -19.32
CA SER A 133 -30.01 -7.37 -18.69
C SER A 133 -29.24 -8.14 -17.60
N ALA A 134 -29.89 -9.11 -16.96
CA ALA A 134 -29.35 -9.85 -15.83
C ALA A 134 -28.08 -10.63 -16.21
N LYS A 135 -27.06 -10.59 -15.35
CA LYS A 135 -25.80 -11.32 -15.59
C LYS A 135 -25.89 -12.76 -15.08
N LYS A 136 -25.25 -13.68 -15.81
CA LYS A 136 -25.26 -15.11 -15.49
C LYS A 136 -24.57 -15.41 -14.16
N LEU A 137 -25.21 -16.21 -13.32
CA LEU A 137 -24.58 -16.80 -12.13
C LEU A 137 -23.49 -17.80 -12.53
N ALA A 138 -22.50 -17.99 -11.66
CA ALA A 138 -21.38 -18.93 -11.85
C ALA A 138 -20.57 -18.78 -13.16
N ALA A 139 -20.67 -17.63 -13.84
CA ALA A 139 -19.95 -17.32 -15.07
C ALA A 139 -18.79 -16.34 -14.85
N GLU A 140 -18.13 -16.44 -13.68
CA GLU A 140 -16.95 -15.62 -13.39
C GLU A 140 -15.77 -16.04 -14.25
N LEU A 141 -14.98 -15.06 -14.70
CA LEU A 141 -13.72 -15.32 -15.37
C LEU A 141 -12.73 -15.92 -14.35
N GLY A 142 -12.26 -17.13 -14.63
CA GLY A 142 -11.22 -17.78 -13.83
C GLY A 142 -9.87 -17.11 -14.00
N ALA A 143 -9.13 -16.95 -12.90
CA ALA A 143 -7.75 -16.47 -12.96
C ALA A 143 -6.81 -17.60 -13.40
N ASP A 144 -5.92 -17.30 -14.35
CA ASP A 144 -4.85 -18.20 -14.78
C ASP A 144 -3.68 -18.15 -13.78
N PHE A 145 -3.42 -16.97 -13.20
CA PHE A 145 -2.35 -16.75 -12.23
C PHE A 145 -2.82 -15.97 -11.00
N MET A 146 -2.15 -16.22 -9.87
CA MET A 146 -2.29 -15.47 -8.63
C MET A 146 -0.98 -14.74 -8.31
N LEU A 147 -1.06 -13.42 -8.17
CA LEU A 147 0.04 -12.58 -7.71
C LEU A 147 0.01 -12.50 -6.19
N LYS A 148 1.11 -12.86 -5.53
CA LYS A 148 1.24 -12.83 -4.05
C LYS A 148 2.47 -12.03 -3.67
N GLY A 149 2.53 -11.59 -2.42
CA GLY A 149 3.74 -10.92 -1.94
C GLY A 149 3.86 -10.80 -0.43
N SER A 150 4.97 -10.22 -0.02
CA SER A 150 5.22 -9.85 1.37
C SER A 150 6.10 -8.61 1.48
N ILE A 151 5.87 -7.82 2.52
CA ILE A 151 6.67 -6.65 2.87
C ILE A 151 7.36 -6.94 4.19
N LYS A 152 8.69 -6.75 4.24
CA LYS A 152 9.54 -6.94 5.43
C LYS A 152 10.33 -5.66 5.66
N ASP A 153 10.75 -5.44 6.89
CA ASP A 153 11.68 -4.38 7.24
C ASP A 153 12.86 -4.90 8.07
N GLN A 154 13.91 -4.09 8.09
CA GLN A 154 15.01 -4.19 9.03
C GLN A 154 15.43 -2.78 9.44
N VAL A 155 15.46 -2.52 10.75
CA VAL A 155 15.83 -1.22 11.31
C VAL A 155 17.16 -1.35 12.04
N ASP A 156 18.08 -0.44 11.75
CA ASP A 156 19.38 -0.33 12.40
C ASP A 156 19.57 1.09 12.95
N ARG A 157 20.11 1.23 14.16
CA ARG A 157 20.23 2.50 14.88
C ARG A 157 21.56 2.59 15.62
N VAL A 158 22.35 3.62 15.32
CA VAL A 158 23.61 3.93 16.00
C VAL A 158 23.79 5.45 16.05
N ASP A 159 24.19 5.99 17.22
CA ASP A 159 24.57 7.40 17.41
C ASP A 159 23.59 8.44 16.83
N GLY A 160 22.27 8.22 17.01
CA GLY A 160 21.23 9.15 16.53
C GLY A 160 20.97 9.10 15.01
N ILE A 161 21.64 8.19 14.30
CA ILE A 161 21.38 7.84 12.91
C ILE A 161 20.56 6.55 12.89
N GLU A 162 19.46 6.56 12.16
CA GLU A 162 18.60 5.39 11.95
C GLU A 162 18.58 5.04 10.47
N THR A 163 18.77 3.77 10.16
CA THR A 163 18.60 3.22 8.80
C THR A 163 17.40 2.29 8.81
N LYS A 164 16.46 2.55 7.90
CA LYS A 164 15.31 1.68 7.65
C LYS A 164 15.45 1.03 6.30
N PHE A 165 15.45 -0.28 6.29
CA PHE A 165 15.49 -1.08 5.09
C PHE A 165 14.14 -1.78 4.93
N TYR A 166 13.52 -1.65 3.75
CA TYR A 166 12.33 -2.38 3.38
C TYR A 166 12.65 -3.32 2.23
N GLN A 167 12.09 -4.52 2.29
CA GLN A 167 12.12 -5.49 1.20
C GLN A 167 10.70 -5.93 0.87
N VAL A 168 10.35 -5.81 -0.40
CA VAL A 168 9.09 -6.30 -0.95
C VAL A 168 9.41 -7.47 -1.87
N ASP A 169 8.89 -8.64 -1.55
CA ASP A 169 9.00 -9.86 -2.36
C ASP A 169 7.65 -10.12 -3.02
N MET A 170 7.61 -10.36 -4.33
CA MET A 170 6.39 -10.70 -5.07
C MET A 170 6.60 -11.91 -5.98
N GLU A 171 5.54 -12.70 -6.14
CA GLU A 171 5.55 -13.96 -6.90
C GLU A 171 4.26 -14.12 -7.70
N LEU A 172 4.38 -14.52 -8.96
CA LEU A 172 3.25 -14.92 -9.81
C LEU A 172 3.18 -16.44 -9.87
N ILE A 173 2.06 -17.01 -9.44
CA ILE A 173 1.86 -18.45 -9.32
C ILE A 173 0.75 -18.89 -10.27
N ASN A 174 0.99 -19.90 -11.09
CA ASN A 174 -0.04 -20.54 -11.90
C ASN A 174 -1.06 -21.24 -10.98
N VAL A 175 -2.34 -20.92 -11.13
CA VAL A 175 -3.40 -21.40 -10.23
C VAL A 175 -3.63 -22.92 -10.37
N GLU A 176 -3.42 -23.48 -11.55
CA GLU A 176 -3.63 -24.90 -11.83
C GLU A 176 -2.42 -25.75 -11.43
N THR A 177 -1.21 -25.32 -11.81
CA THR A 177 0.02 -26.12 -11.63
C THR A 177 0.81 -25.79 -10.38
N ASN A 178 0.51 -24.68 -9.70
CA ASN A 178 1.30 -24.09 -8.61
C ASN A 178 2.74 -23.68 -9.00
N GLU A 179 3.05 -23.63 -10.29
CA GLU A 179 4.35 -23.19 -10.77
C GLU A 179 4.54 -21.67 -10.57
N LYS A 180 5.73 -21.25 -10.13
CA LYS A 180 6.09 -19.83 -10.08
C LYS A 180 6.53 -19.37 -11.48
N ALA A 181 5.66 -18.65 -12.16
CA ALA A 181 5.94 -18.07 -13.48
C ALA A 181 6.83 -16.81 -13.40
N TRP A 182 6.82 -16.12 -12.25
CA TRP A 182 7.64 -14.95 -12.01
C TRP A 182 7.90 -14.75 -10.52
N ILE A 183 9.06 -14.19 -10.20
CA ILE A 183 9.45 -13.75 -8.86
C ILE A 183 10.36 -12.53 -8.98
N ASP A 184 10.14 -11.53 -8.13
CA ASP A 184 11.05 -10.40 -8.04
C ASP A 184 11.05 -9.80 -6.62
N THR A 185 12.11 -9.07 -6.33
CA THR A 185 12.34 -8.42 -5.04
C THR A 185 12.74 -6.98 -5.25
N LYS A 186 12.01 -6.06 -4.60
CA LYS A 186 12.39 -4.65 -4.52
C LYS A 186 12.88 -4.31 -3.12
N LYS A 187 13.92 -3.48 -3.07
CA LYS A 187 14.53 -3.01 -1.83
C LYS A 187 14.50 -1.50 -1.77
N ILE A 188 14.16 -0.95 -0.62
CA ILE A 188 14.22 0.48 -0.29
C ILE A 188 15.09 0.63 0.95
N LYS A 189 15.97 1.63 0.96
CA LYS A 189 16.80 1.95 2.12
C LYS A 189 16.72 3.45 2.39
N LYS A 190 16.34 3.82 3.60
CA LYS A 190 16.18 5.20 4.06
C LYS A 190 17.11 5.45 5.23
N VAL A 191 17.71 6.64 5.28
CA VAL A 191 18.55 7.09 6.40
C VAL A 191 17.88 8.30 7.04
N VAL A 192 17.57 8.18 8.33
CA VAL A 192 16.98 9.23 9.15
C VAL A 192 18.05 9.75 10.10
N LYS A 193 18.37 11.04 9.99
CA LYS A 193 19.23 11.74 10.95
C LYS A 193 18.35 12.56 11.87
N ARG A 194 18.43 12.34 13.18
CA ARG A 194 17.84 13.28 14.14
C ARG A 194 18.78 14.47 14.26
N SER A 195 18.41 15.62 13.70
CA SER A 195 19.04 16.88 14.09
C SER A 195 18.67 17.12 15.55
N GLY A 196 19.65 17.11 16.46
CA GLY A 196 19.43 17.47 17.85
C GLY A 196 18.76 18.83 17.91
N SER A 197 17.60 18.91 18.57
CA SER A 197 17.01 20.19 18.92
C SER A 197 17.98 20.92 19.84
N SER A 198 18.66 21.94 19.34
CA SER A 198 19.23 22.98 20.20
C SER A 198 18.03 23.69 20.84
N TRP A 199 17.77 23.39 22.10
CA TRP A 199 16.90 24.21 22.95
C TRP A 199 17.77 25.18 23.75
#